data_AF-A0A9P9TBH8-F1
#
_entry.id   AF-A0A9P9TBH8-F1
#
_cell.length_a   1.000
_cell.length_b   1.000
_cell.length_c   1.000
_cell.angle_alpha   90.00
_cell.angle_beta   90.00
_cell.angle_gamma   90.00
#
_symmetry.space_group_name_H-M   'P 1'
#
loop_
_entity.id
_entity.type
_entity.pdbx_description
1 polymer ?
#
loop_
_entity_poly.entity_id
_entity_poly.type
_entity_poly.pdbx_seq_one_letter_code
_entity_poly.pdbx_strand_id
1 'polypeptide(L)'
;MADEDLNLYDEIEIEDCFYDATLQIYHHPCPCGDRFEISIADMRDGEDIARCPSCSLMIRIIFDQSDLPSDTDDAPQAAAITA
;
A
#
# COMPACT_ATOMS: atom_id res chain seq x y z
N MET A 1 -2.33 17.07 -26.25
CA MET A 1 -3.56 16.26 -26.10
C MET A 1 -3.13 14.80 -26.19
N ALA A 2 -3.64 13.95 -25.29
CA ALA A 2 -3.03 12.73 -24.75
C ALA A 2 -2.18 13.06 -23.52
N ASP A 3 -2.95 13.46 -22.53
CA ASP A 3 -2.65 13.68 -21.13
C ASP A 3 -1.85 12.50 -20.56
N GLU A 4 -0.85 12.85 -19.78
CA GLU A 4 0.18 12.03 -19.17
C GLU A 4 -0.43 11.18 -18.03
N ASP A 5 -1.44 10.37 -18.36
CA ASP A 5 -2.11 9.43 -17.46
C ASP A 5 -1.18 8.24 -17.25
N LEU A 6 -0.39 8.37 -16.19
CA LEU A 6 0.74 7.53 -15.85
C LEU A 6 0.28 6.15 -15.35
N ASN A 7 -0.23 5.29 -16.24
CA ASN A 7 -0.39 3.84 -16.05
C ASN A 7 -1.07 3.42 -14.72
N LEU A 8 -1.97 4.26 -14.22
CA LEU A 8 -2.74 4.03 -13.00
C LEU A 8 -3.94 3.15 -13.34
N TYR A 9 -3.96 1.94 -12.81
CA TYR A 9 -4.95 0.94 -13.16
C TYR A 9 -6.24 1.10 -12.35
N ASP A 10 -6.12 1.43 -11.06
CA ASP A 10 -7.24 1.61 -10.14
C ASP A 10 -6.82 2.43 -8.90
N GLU A 11 -7.81 2.91 -8.16
CA GLU A 11 -7.66 3.63 -6.90
C GLU A 11 -8.20 2.76 -5.77
N ILE A 12 -7.32 2.29 -4.89
CA ILE A 12 -7.64 1.33 -3.83
C ILE A 12 -7.48 2.02 -2.48
N GLU A 13 -8.43 1.81 -1.58
CA GLU A 13 -8.34 2.34 -0.21
C GLU A 13 -7.30 1.54 0.60
N ILE A 14 -6.56 2.24 1.46
CA ILE A 14 -5.56 1.61 2.35
C ILE A 14 -6.17 0.51 3.25
N GLU A 15 -7.48 0.59 3.54
CA GLU A 15 -8.24 -0.43 4.28
C GLU A 15 -8.34 -1.78 3.55
N ASP A 16 -8.27 -1.80 2.22
CA ASP A 16 -8.28 -3.03 1.42
C ASP A 16 -6.86 -3.60 1.21
N CYS A 17 -5.84 -2.87 1.64
CA CYS A 17 -4.45 -3.28 1.55
C CYS A 17 -4.00 -4.06 2.78
N PHE A 18 -3.12 -5.03 2.56
CA PHE A 18 -2.50 -5.78 3.66
C PHE A 18 -1.26 -5.03 4.14
N TYR A 19 -1.32 -4.53 5.38
CA TYR A 19 -0.18 -3.91 6.04
C TYR A 19 0.72 -4.95 6.70
N ASP A 20 2.00 -4.95 6.34
CA ASP A 20 3.05 -5.69 7.04
C ASP A 20 3.80 -4.74 7.98
N ALA A 21 3.57 -4.87 9.29
CA ALA A 21 4.21 -4.03 10.30
C ALA A 21 5.71 -4.32 10.50
N THR A 22 6.19 -5.48 10.06
CA THR A 22 7.61 -5.85 10.21
C THR A 22 8.46 -5.17 9.15
N LEU A 23 7.95 -5.13 7.92
CA LEU A 23 8.60 -4.51 6.77
C LEU A 23 8.12 -3.08 6.52
N GLN A 24 7.05 -2.65 7.20
CA GLN A 24 6.40 -1.36 7.03
C GLN A 24 5.95 -1.12 5.57
N ILE A 25 5.38 -2.16 4.95
CA ILE A 25 4.90 -2.13 3.56
C ILE A 25 3.42 -2.48 3.49
N TYR A 26 2.70 -1.83 2.59
CA TYR A 26 1.35 -2.22 2.19
C TYR A 26 1.43 -3.02 0.91
N HIS A 27 0.68 -4.11 0.85
CA HIS A 27 0.58 -4.94 -0.34
C HIS A 27 -0.86 -5.30 -0.69
N HIS A 28 -1.13 -5.40 -1.99
CA HIS A 28 -2.48 -5.68 -2.50
C HIS A 28 -2.43 -6.76 -3.60
N PRO A 29 -3.38 -7.73 -3.63
CA PRO A 29 -3.42 -8.76 -4.66
C PRO A 29 -3.70 -8.17 -6.05
N CYS A 30 -2.73 -8.25 -6.94
CA CYS A 30 -2.86 -7.74 -8.30
C CYS A 30 -3.62 -8.75 -9.18
N PRO A 31 -4.58 -8.31 -10.04
CA PRO A 31 -5.36 -9.19 -10.92
C PRO A 31 -4.52 -9.97 -11.95
N CYS A 32 -3.25 -9.61 -12.12
CA CYS A 32 -2.33 -10.34 -12.99
C CYS A 32 -1.70 -11.58 -12.34
N GLY A 33 -1.90 -11.81 -11.03
CA GLY A 33 -1.38 -12.99 -10.30
C GLY A 33 -0.21 -12.71 -9.36
N ASP A 34 0.29 -11.48 -9.32
CA ASP A 34 1.32 -10.99 -8.39
C ASP A 34 0.73 -10.03 -7.34
N ARG A 35 1.57 -9.25 -6.67
CA ARG A 35 1.16 -8.32 -5.60
C ARG A 35 1.72 -6.94 -5.90
N PHE A 36 0.94 -5.91 -5.63
CA PHE A 36 1.46 -4.55 -5.51
C PHE A 36 2.13 -4.41 -4.15
N GLU A 37 3.20 -3.62 -4.08
CA GLU A 37 3.89 -3.28 -2.84
C GLU A 37 4.26 -1.80 -2.82
N ILE A 38 4.15 -1.18 -1.65
CA ILE A 38 4.52 0.21 -1.39
C ILE A 38 4.89 0.39 0.08
N SER A 39 5.92 1.17 0.37
CA SER A 39 6.36 1.45 1.74
C SER A 39 5.58 2.60 2.37
N ILE A 40 5.28 2.50 3.67
CA ILE A 40 4.68 3.60 4.43
C ILE A 40 5.55 4.86 4.43
N ALA A 41 6.87 4.71 4.36
CA ALA A 41 7.79 5.85 4.28
C ALA A 41 7.53 6.71 3.03
N ASP A 42 7.17 6.06 1.94
CA ASP A 42 6.85 6.67 0.64
C ASP A 42 5.47 7.34 0.69
N MET A 43 4.48 6.65 1.27
CA MET A 43 3.16 7.24 1.57
C MET A 43 3.28 8.50 2.45
N ARG A 44 4.17 8.50 3.44
CA ARG A 44 4.40 9.69 4.27
C ARG A 44 5.09 10.84 3.54
N ASP A 45 5.89 10.54 2.51
CA ASP A 45 6.47 11.57 1.63
C ASP A 45 5.41 12.14 0.65
N GLY A 46 4.24 11.49 0.57
CA GLY A 46 3.14 11.84 -0.32
C GLY A 46 3.12 11.00 -1.60
N GLU A 47 3.83 9.88 -1.65
CA GLU A 47 3.77 8.93 -2.76
C GLU A 47 2.76 7.82 -2.45
N ASP A 48 1.65 7.84 -3.18
CA ASP A 48 0.54 6.87 -3.10
C ASP A 48 0.60 5.77 -4.16
N ILE A 49 1.72 5.62 -4.86
CA ILE A 49 1.81 4.80 -6.08
C ILE A 49 2.39 3.41 -5.78
N ALA A 50 1.53 2.41 -5.63
CA ALA A 50 2.00 1.03 -5.49
C ALA A 50 2.32 0.43 -6.86
N ARG A 51 3.47 -0.23 -6.97
CA ARG A 51 3.97 -0.79 -8.23
C ARG A 51 4.01 -2.31 -8.18
N CYS A 52 3.58 -2.96 -9.26
CA CYS A 52 3.68 -4.42 -9.39
C CYS A 52 4.91 -4.80 -10.24
N PRO A 53 5.84 -5.63 -9.74
CA PRO A 53 7.06 -6.01 -10.46
C PRO A 53 6.81 -6.88 -11.69
N SER A 54 5.65 -7.53 -11.77
CA SER A 54 5.28 -8.45 -12.85
C SER A 54 4.56 -7.76 -14.00
N CYS A 55 3.80 -6.71 -13.68
CA CYS A 55 2.79 -6.17 -14.59
C CYS A 55 3.10 -4.73 -15.00
N SER A 56 4.11 -4.10 -14.39
CA SER A 56 4.46 -2.67 -14.57
C SER A 56 3.27 -1.72 -14.40
N LEU A 57 2.16 -2.24 -13.86
CA LEU A 57 0.98 -1.50 -13.52
C LEU A 57 1.27 -0.75 -12.24
N MET A 58 0.61 0.39 -12.12
CA MET A 58 0.65 1.22 -10.94
C MET A 58 -0.79 1.37 -10.45
N ILE A 59 -1.00 1.34 -9.14
CA ILE A 59 -2.31 1.64 -8.53
C ILE A 59 -2.10 2.79 -7.54
N ARG A 60 -3.13 3.60 -7.35
CA ARG A 60 -3.11 4.68 -6.36
C ARG A 60 -3.73 4.16 -5.07
N ILE A 61 -3.01 4.31 -3.97
CA ILE A 61 -3.50 3.99 -2.63
C ILE A 61 -4.09 5.26 -2.03
N ILE A 62 -5.40 5.28 -1.82
CA ILE A 62 -6.08 6.37 -1.13
C ILE A 62 -5.91 6.15 0.37
N PHE A 63 -5.17 7.04 1.02
CA PHE A 63 -4.97 7.06 2.47
C PHE A 63 -5.09 8.48 3.02
N ASP A 64 -5.47 8.59 4.29
CA ASP A 64 -5.37 9.85 5.04
C ASP A 64 -4.14 9.80 5.96
N GLN A 65 -3.50 10.95 6.18
CA GLN A 65 -2.35 11.03 7.10
C GLN A 65 -2.71 10.59 8.54
N SER A 66 -3.99 10.63 8.89
CA SER A 66 -4.50 10.17 10.18
C SER A 66 -4.61 8.64 10.29
N ASP A 67 -4.62 7.93 9.16
CA ASP A 67 -4.71 6.46 9.12
C ASP A 67 -3.33 5.78 9.19
N LEU A 68 -2.30 6.50 8.75
CA LEU A 68 -0.93 6.00 8.79
C LEU A 68 -0.43 5.92 10.26
N PRO A 69 -0.05 4.72 10.76
CA PRO A 69 0.54 4.62 12.08
C PRO A 69 1.84 5.43 12.11
N SER A 70 1.97 6.37 13.06
CA SER A 70 3.19 7.18 13.23
C SER A 70 4.34 6.31 13.75
N ASP A 71 5.59 6.59 13.36
CA ASP A 71 6.80 5.86 13.80
C ASP A 71 7.12 6.03 15.29
N THR A 72 6.16 6.51 16.07
CA THR A 72 6.24 6.66 17.51
C THR A 72 4.88 6.25 18.06
N ASP A 73 4.87 5.14 18.80
CA ASP A 73 3.74 4.62 19.58
C ASP A 73 2.77 3.68 18.82
N ASP A 74 3.16 2.42 18.64
CA ASP A 74 2.54 1.25 19.31
C ASP A 74 2.94 -0.06 18.61
N ALA A 75 3.97 -0.72 19.14
CA ALA A 75 3.96 -2.18 19.21
C ALA A 75 3.48 -2.49 20.63
N PRO A 76 2.50 -3.38 20.88
CA PRO A 76 2.31 -4.65 20.17
C PRO A 76 0.85 -5.10 19.96
N GLN A 77 0.55 -5.70 18.80
CA GLN A 77 -0.47 -6.78 18.79
C GLN A 77 0.00 -7.95 17.96
N ALA A 78 0.73 -8.83 18.64
CA ALA A 78 0.70 -10.25 18.33
C ALA A 78 -0.76 -10.72 18.36
N ALA A 79 -1.36 -10.91 17.19
CA ALA A 79 -2.57 -11.71 17.05
C ALA A 79 -2.22 -13.18 17.32
N ALA A 80 -2.12 -13.54 18.60
CA ALA A 80 -2.17 -14.91 19.05
C ALA A 80 -3.52 -15.16 19.72
N ILE A 81 -4.47 -15.81 19.03
CA ILE A 81 -5.44 -16.76 19.62
C ILE A 81 -5.81 -17.84 18.56
N THR A 82 -5.21 -19.03 18.61
CA THR A 82 -5.79 -20.31 19.09
C THR A 82 -7.20 -20.66 18.60
N ALA A 83 -7.28 -21.72 17.78
CA ALA A 83 -8.22 -22.84 17.91
C ALA A 83 -7.72 -24.02 17.05
#